data_AF-A0AAE8IQQ2-F1
#
_entry.id   AF-A0AAE8IQQ2-F1
#
_cell.length_a   1.000
_cell.length_b   1.000
_cell.length_c   1.000
_cell.angle_alpha   90.00
_cell.angle_beta   90.00
_cell.angle_gamma   90.00
#
_symmetry.space_group_name_H-M   'P 1'
#
loop_
_entity.id
_entity.type
_entity.pdbx_description
1 polymer ?
#
loop_
_entity_poly.entity_id
_entity_poly.type
_entity_poly.pdbx_seq_one_letter_code
_entity_poly.pdbx_strand_id
1 'polypeptide(L)'
;MIFNSDFFSADVDEQAANNLMEYLQQQNPDVLARVAQSASSEIKDIIAHNVRGLIGVLPPDDFQVSITTDRENLANLLASAMMTGYFLGQMEQRMNLESSLVESGSLHTDLDFE
;
A
#
# COMPACT_ATOMS: atom_id res chain seq x y z
N MET A 1 16.33 14.21 4.97
CA MET A 1 16.94 13.11 5.75
C MET A 1 15.98 11.93 5.59
N ILE A 2 16.43 10.83 4.97
CA ILE A 2 15.58 9.66 4.68
C ILE A 2 15.50 8.84 5.97
N PHE A 3 14.29 8.60 6.49
CA PHE A 3 14.07 7.72 7.63
C PHE A 3 14.36 6.28 7.19
N ASN A 4 15.29 5.62 7.88
CA ASN A 4 15.60 4.21 7.65
C ASN A 4 14.63 3.36 8.48
N SER A 5 13.72 2.66 7.81
CA SER A 5 12.74 1.75 8.42
C SER A 5 13.39 0.61 9.22
N ASP A 6 14.67 0.34 8.96
CA ASP A 6 15.44 -0.69 9.68
C ASP A 6 15.66 -0.38 11.16
N PHE A 7 15.38 0.84 11.65
CA PHE A 7 15.51 1.11 13.10
C PHE A 7 14.49 0.33 13.94
N PHE A 8 13.34 -0.03 13.37
CA PHE A 8 12.35 -0.89 14.01
C PHE A 8 12.41 -2.34 13.54
N SER A 9 13.14 -2.60 12.44
CA SER A 9 13.25 -3.94 11.81
C SER A 9 14.59 -4.62 12.05
N ALA A 10 15.59 -3.94 12.60
CA ALA A 10 16.86 -4.53 12.99
C ALA A 10 16.65 -5.34 14.28
N ASP A 11 16.54 -6.66 14.12
CA ASP A 11 16.64 -7.68 15.15
C ASP A 11 16.00 -7.27 16.49
N VAL A 12 14.67 -7.40 16.56
CA VAL A 12 14.02 -7.60 17.84
C VAL A 12 14.38 -9.02 18.28
N ASP A 13 15.57 -9.17 18.84
CA ASP A 13 15.90 -10.28 19.72
C ASP A 13 14.76 -10.40 20.74
N GLU A 14 14.10 -11.55 20.69
CA GLU A 14 12.80 -11.89 21.24
C GLU A 14 12.75 -11.94 22.78
N GLN A 15 13.60 -11.20 23.52
CA GLN A 15 13.63 -11.26 25.00
C GLN A 15 14.01 -9.98 25.74
N ALA A 16 14.43 -8.89 25.09
CA ALA A 16 14.52 -7.60 25.78
C ALA A 16 13.15 -6.92 25.72
N ALA A 17 12.24 -7.31 26.63
CA ALA A 17 11.07 -6.50 26.93
C ALA A 17 11.54 -5.04 26.97
N ASN A 18 10.95 -4.19 26.12
CA ASN A 18 11.42 -2.84 25.92
C ASN A 18 11.27 -2.10 27.25
N ASN A 19 12.33 -2.08 28.07
CA ASN A 19 12.29 -1.64 29.47
C ASN A 19 11.78 -0.20 29.59
N LEU A 20 12.00 0.60 28.53
CA LEU A 20 11.44 1.93 28.41
C LEU A 20 9.93 1.90 28.20
N MET A 21 9.41 1.02 27.35
CA MET A 21 7.97 0.84 27.15
C MET A 21 7.28 0.38 28.44
N GLU A 22 7.87 -0.58 29.15
CA GLU A 22 7.35 -1.05 30.44
C GLU A 22 7.36 0.09 31.49
N TYR A 23 8.47 0.83 31.59
CA TYR A 23 8.57 2.00 32.46
C TYR A 23 7.51 3.07 32.15
N LEU A 24 7.27 3.36 30.85
CA LEU A 24 6.28 4.33 30.39
C LEU A 24 4.84 3.88 30.69
N GLN A 25 4.53 2.59 30.52
CA GLN A 25 3.22 2.02 30.86
C GLN A 25 2.93 2.08 32.37
N GLN A 26 3.96 2.04 33.22
CA GLN A 26 3.83 2.15 34.67
C GLN A 26 3.74 3.61 35.15
N GLN A 27 3.96 4.61 34.30
CA GLN A 27 3.82 6.02 34.67
C GLN A 27 2.36 6.44 34.79
N ASN A 28 2.08 7.40 35.70
CA ASN A 28 0.76 8.00 35.82
C ASN A 28 0.42 8.78 34.52
N PRO A 29 -0.80 8.63 33.97
CA PRO A 29 -1.24 9.36 32.77
C PRO A 29 -1.09 10.88 32.87
N ASP A 30 -1.20 11.47 34.07
CA ASP A 30 -1.00 12.92 34.29
C ASP A 30 0.45 13.36 34.01
N VAL A 31 1.42 12.49 34.31
CA VAL A 31 2.85 12.74 34.05
C VAL A 31 3.12 12.67 32.55
N LEU A 32 2.58 11.65 31.88
CA LEU A 32 2.70 11.51 30.42
C LEU A 32 2.06 12.68 29.69
N ALA A 33 0.88 13.13 30.13
CA ALA A 33 0.20 14.30 29.58
C ALA A 33 1.03 15.57 29.75
N ARG A 34 1.67 15.77 30.90
CA ARG A 34 2.54 16.93 31.15
C ARG A 34 3.80 16.91 30.29
N VAL A 35 4.40 15.74 30.07
CA VAL A 35 5.54 15.58 29.16
C VAL A 35 5.11 15.86 27.71
N ALA A 36 3.97 15.33 27.27
CA ALA A 36 3.41 15.60 25.94
C ALA A 36 3.06 17.09 25.74
N GLN A 37 2.60 17.77 26.78
CA GLN A 37 2.36 19.22 26.75
C GLN A 37 3.66 20.02 26.67
N SER A 38 4.73 19.54 27.31
CA SER A 38 6.06 20.18 27.29
C SER A 38 6.82 20.00 25.98
N ALA A 39 6.38 19.09 25.10
CA ALA A 39 6.96 18.91 23.78
C ALA A 39 6.74 20.17 22.91
N SER A 40 7.80 20.59 22.22
CA SER A 40 7.74 21.70 21.26
C SER A 40 6.82 21.36 20.09
N SER A 41 6.32 22.38 19.39
CA SER A 41 5.49 22.20 18.19
C SER A 41 6.21 21.39 17.12
N GLU A 42 7.51 21.62 16.93
CA GLU A 42 8.35 20.86 16.00
C GLU A 42 8.41 19.36 16.33
N ILE A 43 8.54 19.00 17.61
CA ILE A 43 8.52 17.60 18.05
C ILE A 43 7.14 16.97 17.79
N LYS A 44 6.05 17.71 18.01
CA LYS A 44 4.69 17.22 17.73
C LYS A 44 4.46 16.97 16.24
N ASP A 45 4.97 17.84 15.38
CA ASP A 45 4.89 17.68 13.92
C ASP A 45 5.70 16.46 13.45
N ILE A 46 6.89 16.25 14.01
CA ILE A 46 7.72 15.06 13.73
C ILE A 46 7.01 13.78 14.17
N ILE A 47 6.41 13.76 15.37
CA ILE A 47 5.65 12.60 15.86
C ILE A 47 4.43 12.33 14.96
N ALA A 48 3.66 13.37 14.60
CA ALA A 48 2.51 13.22 13.71
C ALA A 48 2.90 12.71 12.31
N HIS A 49 4.03 13.18 11.79
CA HIS A 49 4.61 12.70 10.54
C HIS A 49 5.01 11.22 10.64
N ASN A 50 5.71 10.84 11.71
CA ASN A 50 6.12 9.45 11.95
C ASN A 50 4.91 8.52 12.12
N VAL A 51 3.87 8.95 12.86
CA VAL A 51 2.63 8.17 13.01
C VAL A 51 1.91 8.02 11.66
N ARG A 52 1.83 9.07 10.83
CA ARG A 52 1.27 8.94 9.46
C ARG A 52 2.09 8.00 8.58
N GLY A 53 3.42 8.02 8.70
CA GLY A 53 4.32 7.10 8.00
C GLY A 53 4.09 5.65 8.41
N LEU A 54 3.95 5.39 9.72
CA LEU A 54 3.61 4.07 10.25
C LEU A 54 2.22 3.62 9.78
N ILE A 55 1.24 4.52 9.76
CA ILE A 55 -0.12 4.21 9.29
C ILE A 55 -0.16 3.87 7.78
N GLY A 56 0.73 4.47 6.99
CA GLY A 56 0.82 4.20 5.54
C GLY A 56 1.39 2.83 5.17
N VAL A 57 1.95 2.09 6.13
CA VAL A 57 2.56 0.74 5.94
C VAL A 57 1.72 -0.35 6.61
N LEU A 58 0.58 0.00 7.20
CA LEU A 58 -0.25 -0.96 7.92
C LEU A 58 -0.86 -2.01 6.98
N PRO A 59 -0.83 -3.30 7.36
CA PRO A 59 -1.55 -4.34 6.63
C PRO A 59 -3.03 -3.97 6.54
N PRO A 60 -3.65 -4.09 5.34
CA PRO A 60 -5.06 -3.74 5.16
C PRO A 60 -6.01 -4.63 5.99
N ASP A 61 -5.53 -5.78 6.48
CA ASP A 61 -6.32 -6.72 7.28
C ASP A 61 -6.54 -6.25 8.73
N ASP A 62 -5.65 -5.40 9.26
CA ASP A 62 -5.71 -4.91 10.66
C ASP A 62 -6.36 -3.52 10.78
N PHE A 63 -6.67 -2.85 9.66
CA PHE A 63 -7.12 -1.45 9.65
C PHE A 63 -8.24 -1.17 8.66
N GLN A 64 -9.24 -0.42 9.12
CA GLN A 64 -10.31 0.07 8.26
C GLN A 64 -9.84 1.29 7.46
N VAL A 65 -9.53 1.09 6.17
CA VAL A 65 -9.21 2.17 5.23
C VAL A 65 -10.51 2.81 4.72
N SER A 66 -10.72 4.09 5.03
CA SER A 66 -11.83 4.89 4.50
C SER A 66 -11.30 5.98 3.58
N ILE A 67 -11.75 5.96 2.31
CA ILE A 67 -11.39 6.96 1.30
C ILE A 67 -12.59 7.88 1.09
N THR A 68 -12.45 9.15 1.47
CA THR A 68 -13.46 10.18 1.22
C THR A 68 -13.02 11.01 0.02
N THR A 69 -13.89 11.15 -0.97
CA THR A 69 -13.65 11.96 -2.17
C THR A 69 -14.90 12.73 -2.54
N ASP A 70 -14.72 13.85 -3.23
CA ASP A 70 -15.79 14.63 -3.85
C ASP A 70 -16.21 14.00 -5.19
N ARG A 71 -17.36 14.47 -5.69
CA ARG A 71 -18.02 13.92 -6.89
C ARG A 71 -17.14 14.00 -8.13
N GLU A 72 -16.37 15.06 -8.30
CA GLU A 72 -15.56 15.27 -9.50
C GLU A 72 -14.37 14.30 -9.53
N ASN A 73 -13.63 14.21 -8.43
CA ASN A 73 -12.53 13.26 -8.31
C ASN A 73 -12.98 11.80 -8.43
N LEU A 74 -14.14 11.45 -7.86
CA LEU A 74 -14.72 10.11 -8.03
C LEU A 74 -15.08 9.82 -9.50
N ALA A 75 -15.70 10.79 -10.19
CA ALA A 75 -16.06 10.63 -11.59
C ALA A 75 -14.83 10.44 -12.48
N ASN A 76 -13.75 11.19 -12.22
CA ASN A 76 -12.48 11.05 -12.94
C ASN A 76 -11.83 9.69 -12.70
N LEU A 77 -11.85 9.20 -11.46
CA LEU A 77 -11.33 7.86 -11.12
C LEU A 77 -12.14 6.75 -11.81
N LEU A 78 -13.47 6.89 -11.84
CA LEU A 78 -14.33 5.92 -12.50
C LEU A 78 -14.12 5.92 -14.03
N ALA A 79 -13.97 7.10 -14.64
CA ALA A 79 -13.65 7.23 -16.05
C ALA A 79 -12.30 6.59 -16.41
N SER A 80 -11.25 6.80 -15.62
CA SER A 80 -9.94 6.19 -15.86
C SER A 80 -9.95 4.67 -15.67
N ALA A 81 -10.66 4.18 -14.66
CA ALA A 81 -10.87 2.74 -14.45
C ALA A 81 -11.63 2.11 -15.62
N MET A 82 -12.69 2.75 -16.13
CA MET A 82 -13.43 2.28 -17.31
C MET A 82 -12.56 2.24 -18.57
N MET A 83 -11.77 3.29 -18.83
CA MET A 83 -10.86 3.32 -19.97
C MET A 83 -9.84 2.18 -19.90
N THR A 84 -9.29 1.94 -18.71
CA THR A 84 -8.34 0.84 -18.47
C THR A 84 -9.00 -0.53 -18.67
N GLY A 85 -10.21 -0.72 -18.13
CA GLY A 85 -10.96 -1.97 -18.28
C GLY A 85 -11.31 -2.28 -19.75
N TYR A 86 -11.76 -1.27 -20.50
CA TYR A 86 -12.01 -1.42 -21.94
C TYR A 86 -10.73 -1.77 -22.70
N PHE A 87 -9.63 -1.08 -22.41
CA PHE A 87 -8.34 -1.37 -23.04
C PHE A 87 -7.89 -2.83 -22.79
N LEU A 88 -8.01 -3.33 -21.57
CA LEU A 88 -7.65 -4.71 -21.24
C LEU A 88 -8.53 -5.72 -22.01
N GLY A 89 -9.84 -5.49 -22.10
CA GLY A 89 -10.73 -6.34 -22.90
C GLY A 89 -10.39 -6.35 -24.39
N GLN A 90 -10.02 -5.19 -24.95
CA GLN A 90 -9.56 -5.09 -26.35
C GLN A 90 -8.26 -5.87 -26.57
N MET A 91 -7.33 -5.85 -25.61
CA MET A 91 -6.09 -6.63 -25.68
C MET A 91 -6.37 -8.14 -25.59
N GLU A 92 -7.30 -8.56 -24.74
CA GLU A 92 -7.73 -9.96 -24.66
C GLU A 92 -8.38 -10.44 -25.97
N GLN A 93 -9.27 -9.65 -26.54
CA GLN A 93 -9.90 -9.98 -27.82
C GLN A 93 -8.86 -10.09 -28.94
N ARG A 94 -7.91 -9.15 -28.98
CA ARG A 94 -6.82 -9.18 -29.95
C ARG A 94 -5.97 -10.44 -29.81
N MET A 95 -5.59 -10.82 -28.60
CA MET A 95 -4.83 -12.03 -28.32
C MET A 95 -5.58 -13.29 -28.79
N ASN A 96 -6.88 -13.40 -28.50
CA ASN A 96 -7.70 -14.54 -28.92
C ASN A 96 -7.81 -14.65 -30.46
N LEU A 97 -7.93 -13.51 -31.14
CA LEU A 97 -7.93 -13.47 -32.61
C LEU A 97 -6.57 -13.89 -33.19
N GLU A 98 -5.47 -13.38 -32.64
CA GLU A 98 -4.12 -13.75 -33.06
C GLU A 98 -3.87 -15.25 -32.86
N SER A 99 -4.30 -15.83 -31.72
CA SER A 99 -4.19 -17.26 -31.45
C SER A 99 -4.98 -18.12 -32.44
N SER A 100 -6.23 -17.77 -32.73
CA SER A 100 -7.08 -18.53 -33.66
C SER A 100 -6.60 -18.45 -35.12
N LEU A 101 -6.00 -17.32 -35.53
CA LEU A 101 -5.37 -17.17 -36.84
C LEU A 101 -4.10 -18.03 -36.98
N VAL A 102 -3.26 -18.10 -35.93
CA VAL A 102 -2.07 -18.97 -35.92
C VAL A 102 -2.46 -20.44 -35.99
N GLU A 103 -3.47 -20.86 -35.23
CA GLU A 103 -4.00 -22.23 -35.28
C GLU A 103 -4.50 -22.59 -36.69
N SER A 104 -5.26 -21.68 -37.32
CA SER A 104 -5.76 -21.86 -38.69
C SER A 104 -4.64 -21.91 -39.73
N GLY A 105 -3.58 -21.12 -39.57
CA GLY A 105 -2.41 -21.11 -40.45
C GLY A 105 -1.55 -22.37 -40.33
N SER A 106 -1.49 -22.98 -39.14
CA SER A 106 -0.75 -24.23 -38.92
C SER A 106 -1.40 -25.43 -39.64
N LEU A 107 -2.73 -25.50 -39.70
CA LEU A 107 -3.46 -26.57 -40.39
C LEU A 107 -3.27 -26.61 -41.92
N HIS A 108 -2.78 -25.53 -42.53
CA HIS A 108 -2.52 -25.50 -43.98
C HIS A 108 -1.15 -26.07 -44.36
N THR A 109 -0.20 -26.15 -43.43
CA THR A 109 1.20 -26.50 -43.76
C THR A 109 1.45 -28.01 -43.82
N ASP A 110 0.49 -28.84 -43.39
CA ASP A 110 0.61 -30.32 -43.36
C ASP A 110 0.04 -31.03 -44.61
N LEU A 111 -0.46 -30.30 -45.63
CA LEU A 111 -1.07 -30.91 -46.83
C LEU A 111 -0.23 -30.81 -48.12
N ASP A 112 1.00 -30.29 -48.06
CA ASP A 112 1.90 -30.11 -49.23
C ASP A 112 3.17 -31.00 -49.18
N PHE A 113 3.05 -32.25 -48.71
CA PHE A 113 4.10 -33.26 -48.88
C PHE A 113 3.52 -34.54 -49.52
N GLU A 114 3.47 -34.57 -50.85
CA GLU A 114 3.43 -35.79 -51.67
C GLU A 114 4.57 -35.77 -52.69
#